data_AF-A0A7C5T7W2-F1
#
_entry.id   AF-A0A7C5T7W2-F1
#
_cell.length_a   1.000
_cell.length_b   1.000
_cell.length_c   1.000
_cell.angle_alpha   90.00
_cell.angle_beta   90.00
_cell.angle_gamma   90.00
#
_symmetry.space_group_name_H-M   'P 1'
#
loop_
_entity.id
_entity.type
_entity.pdbx_description
1 polymer ?
#
loop_
_entity_poly.entity_id
_entity_poly.type
_entity_poly.pdbx_seq_one_letter_code
_entity_poly.pdbx_strand_id
1 'polypeptide(L)'
;MRLVLATLFLAASLLSQYVSWLPPHAVLMPAFPMNVTHLVAYEGSRPVYIAQVGLAFNGSEAERQAVTQYLYTQCRYVAVDVLDISVVESGEVWLSDVYCSSDGRQWLLLRWLPLRFAAYRGYVDFVNATNATAVTPIGIFKDYVPAGWYLDPATKTVFRLPQFNISLLAEIDRLNAALQQLKAEMQRGGANISQTTTLIAQLKAQVEALETQRRALEDAVKQRETVVAALNANLQAARAENDALRRRLEELRQENEALRKRTADLNKTYLAEISQLEAEIQSMRLQAVEEHGGCFNYLPILAIALAGAVAFVMYRRRSEE
;
A
#
# COMPACT_ATOMS: atom_id res chain seq x y z
N MET A 1 -6.09 -39.50 -24.41
CA MET A 1 -7.50 -39.76 -24.01
C MET A 1 -8.02 -38.84 -22.90
N ARG A 2 -7.18 -38.31 -21.98
CA ARG A 2 -7.62 -37.34 -20.94
C ARG A 2 -7.77 -35.89 -21.42
N LEU A 3 -7.11 -35.50 -22.51
CA LEU A 3 -7.19 -34.13 -23.05
C LEU A 3 -8.50 -33.85 -23.81
N VAL A 4 -9.11 -34.86 -24.43
CA VAL A 4 -10.35 -34.72 -25.24
C VAL A 4 -11.58 -34.58 -24.35
N LEU A 5 -11.57 -35.21 -23.17
CA LEU A 5 -12.66 -35.07 -22.18
C LEU A 5 -12.71 -33.66 -21.57
N ALA A 6 -11.55 -33.04 -21.33
CA ALA A 6 -11.48 -31.69 -20.77
C ALA A 6 -12.01 -30.62 -21.74
N THR A 7 -11.76 -30.78 -23.05
CA THR A 7 -12.30 -29.87 -24.08
C THR A 7 -13.81 -30.02 -24.29
N LEU A 8 -14.37 -31.23 -24.09
CA LEU A 8 -15.83 -31.45 -24.15
C LEU A 8 -16.56 -30.83 -22.95
N PHE A 9 -15.95 -30.83 -21.76
CA PHE A 9 -16.52 -30.15 -20.59
C PHE A 9 -16.39 -28.63 -20.65
N LEU A 10 -15.32 -28.09 -21.24
CA LEU A 10 -15.17 -26.63 -21.45
C LEU A 10 -16.10 -26.07 -22.54
N ALA A 11 -16.49 -26.86 -23.54
CA ALA A 11 -17.50 -26.46 -24.52
C ALA A 11 -18.91 -26.46 -23.92
N ALA A 12 -19.23 -27.38 -23.01
CA ALA A 12 -20.53 -27.43 -22.33
C ALA A 12 -20.74 -26.24 -21.38
N SER A 13 -19.68 -25.74 -20.73
CA SER A 13 -19.77 -24.57 -19.82
C SER A 13 -19.86 -23.22 -20.52
N LEU A 14 -19.62 -23.15 -21.82
CA LEU A 14 -19.85 -21.94 -22.63
C LEU A 14 -21.22 -21.94 -23.33
N LEU A 15 -21.86 -23.10 -23.45
CA LEU A 15 -23.21 -23.24 -24.00
C LEU A 15 -24.32 -23.15 -22.93
N SER A 16 -23.98 -23.22 -21.64
CA SER A 16 -24.94 -23.01 -20.54
C SER A 16 -25.34 -21.54 -20.34
N GLN A 17 -24.89 -20.61 -21.19
CA GLN A 17 -25.20 -19.17 -21.06
C GLN A 17 -26.54 -18.76 -21.71
N TYR A 18 -27.24 -19.66 -22.40
CA TYR A 18 -28.51 -19.34 -23.04
C TYR A 18 -29.54 -20.44 -22.79
N VAL A 19 -30.28 -20.29 -21.69
CA VAL A 19 -31.42 -21.14 -21.36
C VAL A 19 -32.52 -20.84 -22.40
N SER A 20 -32.61 -21.65 -23.44
CA SER A 20 -33.83 -21.76 -24.24
C SER A 20 -34.91 -22.32 -23.32
N TRP A 21 -35.95 -21.53 -23.06
CA TRP A 21 -37.09 -21.97 -22.28
C TRP A 21 -38.29 -22.13 -23.21
N LEU A 22 -39.16 -23.07 -22.90
CA LEU A 22 -40.44 -23.23 -23.60
C LEU A 22 -41.52 -23.57 -22.57
N PRO A 23 -42.79 -23.28 -22.86
CA PRO A 23 -43.89 -23.66 -21.98
C PRO A 23 -43.79 -25.15 -21.61
N PRO A 24 -44.11 -25.54 -20.36
CA PRO A 24 -43.99 -26.94 -19.92
C PRO A 24 -44.75 -27.98 -20.76
N HIS A 25 -45.76 -27.56 -21.52
CA HIS A 25 -46.58 -28.42 -22.38
C HIS A 25 -46.21 -28.33 -23.86
N ALA A 26 -45.34 -27.39 -24.25
CA ALA A 26 -44.93 -27.23 -25.63
C ALA A 26 -43.76 -28.17 -25.97
N VAL A 27 -43.82 -28.79 -27.13
CA VAL A 27 -42.78 -29.70 -27.64
C VAL A 27 -42.03 -29.02 -28.78
N LEU A 28 -40.70 -29.00 -28.68
CA LEU A 28 -39.84 -28.53 -29.77
C LEU A 28 -39.90 -29.51 -30.94
N MET A 29 -40.24 -29.05 -32.13
CA MET A 29 -40.33 -29.91 -33.32
C MET A 29 -39.94 -29.17 -34.60
N PRO A 30 -39.46 -29.90 -35.64
CA PRO A 30 -39.12 -29.32 -36.93
C PRO A 30 -40.39 -29.02 -37.73
N ALA A 31 -41.06 -27.92 -37.38
CA ALA A 31 -42.22 -27.40 -38.09
C ALA A 31 -41.85 -26.16 -38.91
N PHE A 32 -42.47 -25.99 -40.07
CA PHE A 32 -42.20 -24.89 -40.99
C PHE A 32 -43.50 -24.14 -41.32
N PRO A 33 -43.48 -22.81 -41.42
CA PRO A 33 -44.63 -22.04 -41.91
C PRO A 33 -45.03 -22.53 -43.30
N MET A 34 -46.27 -23.02 -43.44
CA MET A 34 -46.85 -23.35 -44.75
C MET A 34 -47.62 -22.14 -45.29
N ASN A 35 -48.34 -21.47 -44.40
CA ASN A 35 -49.01 -20.20 -44.67
C ASN A 35 -48.99 -19.33 -43.40
N VAL A 36 -49.74 -18.24 -43.41
CA VAL A 36 -49.79 -17.26 -42.31
C VAL A 36 -50.45 -17.76 -41.02
N THR A 37 -51.20 -18.87 -41.03
CA THR A 37 -51.85 -19.42 -39.82
C THR A 37 -51.55 -20.90 -39.59
N HIS A 38 -50.89 -21.57 -40.54
CA HIS A 38 -50.63 -23.00 -40.52
C HIS A 38 -49.15 -23.30 -40.71
N LEU A 39 -48.67 -24.26 -39.94
CA LEU A 39 -47.36 -24.86 -40.09
C LEU A 39 -47.50 -26.31 -40.52
N VAL A 40 -46.42 -26.87 -41.05
CA VAL A 40 -46.32 -28.29 -41.37
C VAL A 40 -45.11 -28.89 -40.68
N ALA A 41 -45.29 -30.07 -40.11
CA ALA A 41 -44.22 -30.92 -39.64
C ALA A 41 -44.34 -32.30 -40.29
N TYR A 42 -43.29 -33.10 -40.18
CA TYR A 42 -43.29 -34.47 -40.67
C TYR A 42 -42.90 -35.41 -39.55
N GLU A 43 -43.77 -36.37 -39.26
CA GLU A 43 -43.47 -37.49 -38.38
C GLU A 43 -43.20 -38.72 -39.25
N GLY A 44 -41.92 -39.02 -39.46
CA GLY A 44 -41.49 -39.98 -40.48
C GLY A 44 -41.88 -39.51 -41.88
N SER A 45 -42.77 -40.23 -42.56
CA SER A 45 -43.27 -39.89 -43.90
C SER A 45 -44.68 -39.29 -43.91
N ARG A 46 -45.30 -39.06 -42.74
CA ARG A 46 -46.67 -38.55 -42.63
C ARG A 46 -46.65 -37.05 -42.33
N PRO A 47 -47.41 -36.22 -43.08
CA PRO A 47 -47.51 -34.81 -42.79
C PRO A 47 -48.43 -34.59 -41.58
N VAL A 48 -47.98 -33.70 -40.70
CA VAL A 48 -48.75 -33.17 -39.57
C VAL A 48 -48.98 -31.68 -39.83
N TYR A 49 -50.25 -31.32 -40.01
CA TYR A 49 -50.68 -29.95 -40.25
C TYR A 49 -50.99 -29.27 -38.92
N ILE A 50 -50.24 -28.23 -38.57
CA ILE A 50 -50.41 -27.53 -37.30
C ILE A 50 -51.21 -26.26 -37.59
N ALA A 51 -52.43 -26.18 -37.08
CA ALA A 51 -53.32 -25.03 -37.20
C ALA A 51 -53.28 -24.21 -35.91
N GLN A 52 -53.04 -22.91 -36.03
CA GLN A 52 -53.03 -22.03 -34.86
C GLN A 52 -54.43 -21.77 -34.33
N VAL A 53 -54.60 -22.00 -33.02
CA VAL A 53 -55.87 -21.74 -32.35
C VAL A 53 -56.16 -20.23 -32.25
N GLY A 54 -57.42 -19.86 -32.49
CA GLY A 54 -57.92 -18.51 -32.23
C GLY A 54 -57.28 -17.40 -33.09
N LEU A 55 -56.56 -17.75 -34.15
CA LEU A 55 -55.90 -16.82 -35.05
C LEU A 55 -56.44 -16.96 -36.48
N ALA A 56 -57.01 -15.88 -37.00
CA ALA A 56 -57.46 -15.78 -38.38
C ALA A 56 -56.68 -14.68 -39.10
N PHE A 57 -56.48 -14.83 -40.40
CA PHE A 57 -55.81 -13.82 -41.23
C PHE A 57 -56.79 -13.27 -42.28
N ASN A 58 -56.95 -11.95 -42.29
CA ASN A 58 -57.78 -11.21 -43.23
C ASN A 58 -57.03 -9.98 -43.75
N GLY A 59 -55.91 -10.24 -44.44
CA GLY A 59 -55.11 -9.22 -45.12
C GLY A 59 -55.08 -9.42 -46.63
N SER A 60 -54.59 -8.38 -47.31
CA SER A 60 -54.24 -8.39 -48.73
C SER A 60 -53.11 -9.39 -49.04
N GLU A 61 -52.91 -9.68 -50.32
CA GLU A 61 -51.82 -10.56 -50.75
C GLU A 61 -50.44 -9.98 -50.43
N ALA A 62 -50.28 -8.65 -50.52
CA ALA A 62 -49.04 -7.98 -50.15
C ALA A 62 -48.74 -8.14 -48.65
N GLU A 63 -49.75 -8.01 -47.78
CA GLU A 63 -49.60 -8.26 -46.34
C GLU A 63 -49.29 -9.73 -46.05
N ARG A 64 -49.93 -10.65 -46.79
CA ARG A 64 -49.68 -12.09 -46.66
C ARG A 64 -48.21 -12.42 -46.94
N GLN A 65 -47.63 -11.85 -48.00
CA GLN A 65 -46.23 -12.03 -48.33
C GLN A 65 -45.30 -11.47 -47.25
N ALA A 66 -45.56 -10.25 -46.77
CA ALA A 66 -44.76 -9.63 -45.71
C ALA A 66 -44.77 -10.42 -44.40
N VAL A 67 -45.96 -10.89 -43.99
CA VAL A 67 -46.14 -11.71 -42.79
C VAL A 67 -45.49 -13.07 -42.95
N THR A 68 -45.64 -13.72 -44.10
CA THR A 68 -45.00 -15.01 -44.41
C THR A 68 -43.48 -14.91 -44.27
N GLN A 69 -42.88 -13.84 -44.81
CA GLN A 69 -41.45 -13.59 -44.66
C GLN A 69 -41.05 -13.39 -43.18
N TYR A 70 -41.85 -12.63 -42.42
CA TYR A 70 -41.62 -12.47 -40.99
C TYR A 70 -41.66 -13.82 -40.26
N LEU A 71 -42.66 -14.66 -40.52
CA LEU A 71 -42.76 -15.99 -39.91
C LEU A 71 -41.58 -16.88 -40.28
N TYR A 72 -41.11 -16.88 -41.53
CA TYR A 72 -39.91 -17.64 -41.89
C TYR A 72 -38.66 -17.18 -41.12
N THR A 73 -38.53 -15.89 -40.82
CA THR A 73 -37.40 -15.39 -40.02
C THR A 73 -37.54 -15.70 -38.52
N GLN A 74 -38.77 -15.63 -37.99
CA GLN A 74 -39.03 -15.83 -36.57
C GLN A 74 -39.18 -17.29 -36.19
N CYS A 75 -39.66 -18.16 -37.07
CA CYS A 75 -39.93 -19.57 -36.81
C CYS A 75 -38.76 -20.46 -37.24
N ARG A 76 -37.53 -20.08 -36.87
CA ARG A 76 -36.36 -20.94 -37.06
C ARG A 76 -36.39 -22.13 -36.09
N TYR A 77 -36.82 -21.87 -34.86
CA TYR A 77 -37.16 -22.87 -33.86
C TYR A 77 -38.65 -22.76 -33.57
N VAL A 78 -39.33 -23.91 -33.55
CA VAL A 78 -40.78 -23.97 -33.33
C VAL A 78 -41.07 -24.93 -32.19
N ALA A 79 -41.85 -24.46 -31.23
CA ALA A 79 -42.41 -25.27 -30.17
C ALA A 79 -43.94 -25.23 -30.25
N VAL A 80 -44.57 -26.39 -30.12
CA VAL A 80 -46.00 -26.57 -30.35
C VAL A 80 -46.64 -27.14 -29.09
N ASP A 81 -47.65 -26.45 -28.57
CA ASP A 81 -48.51 -26.91 -27.49
C ASP A 81 -49.83 -27.42 -28.10
N VAL A 82 -49.95 -28.75 -28.17
CA VAL A 82 -51.04 -29.43 -28.88
C VAL A 82 -52.29 -29.45 -28.01
N LEU A 83 -53.36 -28.82 -28.48
CA LEU A 83 -54.63 -28.71 -27.76
C LEU A 83 -55.62 -29.79 -28.19
N ASP A 84 -55.68 -30.08 -29.49
CA ASP A 84 -56.55 -31.09 -30.07
C ASP A 84 -55.95 -31.70 -31.33
N ILE A 85 -56.26 -32.96 -31.61
CA ILE A 85 -55.76 -33.72 -32.76
C ILE A 85 -56.95 -34.28 -33.53
N SER A 86 -57.03 -33.91 -34.80
CA SER A 86 -58.02 -34.42 -35.75
C SER A 86 -57.33 -35.23 -36.85
N VAL A 87 -57.80 -36.45 -37.10
CA VAL A 87 -57.27 -37.31 -38.15
C VAL A 87 -58.01 -37.04 -39.47
N VAL A 88 -57.27 -36.84 -40.56
CA VAL A 88 -57.80 -36.62 -41.91
C VAL A 88 -57.20 -37.63 -42.89
N GLU A 89 -57.80 -37.83 -44.07
CA GLU A 89 -57.31 -38.80 -45.05
C GLU A 89 -55.84 -38.58 -45.46
N SER A 90 -55.38 -37.33 -45.43
CA SER A 90 -54.04 -36.92 -45.84
C SER A 90 -53.01 -36.87 -44.70
N GLY A 91 -53.39 -37.11 -43.45
CA GLY A 91 -52.50 -36.99 -42.29
C GLY A 91 -53.23 -36.60 -41.00
N GLU A 92 -52.59 -35.80 -40.16
CA GLU A 92 -53.16 -35.29 -38.91
C GLU A 92 -53.20 -33.77 -38.91
N VAL A 93 -54.24 -33.20 -38.31
CA VAL A 93 -54.38 -31.77 -38.06
C VAL A 93 -54.33 -31.53 -36.56
N TRP A 94 -53.30 -30.82 -36.11
CA TRP A 94 -53.11 -30.45 -34.72
C TRP A 94 -53.56 -29.01 -34.52
N LEU A 95 -54.61 -28.82 -33.74
CA LEU A 95 -55.00 -27.49 -33.26
C LEU A 95 -54.07 -27.15 -32.09
N SER A 96 -53.33 -26.05 -32.18
CA SER A 96 -52.23 -25.80 -31.24
C SER A 96 -51.97 -24.33 -30.97
N ASP A 97 -51.40 -24.03 -29.81
CA ASP A 97 -50.67 -22.78 -29.57
C ASP A 97 -49.23 -22.97 -30.07
N VAL A 98 -48.76 -22.05 -30.93
CA VAL A 98 -47.45 -22.16 -31.59
C VAL A 98 -46.53 -21.05 -31.09
N TYR A 99 -45.32 -21.46 -30.70
CA TYR A 99 -44.25 -20.59 -30.24
C TYR A 99 -43.11 -20.62 -31.24
N CYS A 100 -42.66 -19.45 -31.69
CA CYS A 100 -41.55 -19.32 -32.62
C CYS A 100 -40.39 -18.55 -32.02
N SER A 101 -39.17 -18.97 -32.32
CA SER A 101 -37.97 -18.23 -31.95
C SER A 101 -36.95 -18.21 -33.09
N SER A 102 -36.35 -17.04 -33.30
CA SER A 102 -35.30 -16.86 -34.32
C SER A 102 -33.94 -17.37 -33.83
N ASP A 103 -33.70 -17.32 -32.52
CA ASP A 103 -32.41 -17.62 -31.88
C ASP A 103 -32.52 -18.62 -30.71
N GLY A 104 -33.72 -19.05 -30.35
CA GLY A 104 -34.02 -19.94 -29.22
C GLY A 104 -34.07 -19.23 -27.86
N ARG A 105 -33.84 -17.91 -27.79
CA ARG A 105 -33.74 -17.16 -26.52
C ARG A 105 -35.06 -16.50 -26.14
N GLN A 106 -35.71 -15.87 -27.11
CA GLN A 106 -37.01 -15.24 -26.93
C GLN A 106 -38.03 -15.96 -27.81
N TRP A 107 -39.14 -16.36 -27.19
CA TRP A 107 -40.20 -17.10 -27.84
C TRP A 107 -41.41 -16.20 -28.06
N LEU A 108 -41.85 -16.14 -29.30
CA LEU A 108 -43.06 -15.45 -29.73
C LEU A 108 -44.22 -16.44 -29.74
N LEU A 109 -45.20 -16.25 -28.87
CA LEU A 109 -46.51 -16.88 -29.03
C LEU A 109 -47.20 -16.26 -30.26
N LEU A 110 -47.46 -17.05 -31.30
CA LEU A 110 -48.01 -16.54 -32.55
C LEU A 110 -49.45 -16.01 -32.41
N ARG A 111 -50.15 -16.37 -31.34
CA ARG A 111 -51.43 -15.72 -30.97
C ARG A 111 -51.30 -14.22 -30.70
N TRP A 112 -50.09 -13.72 -30.45
CA TRP A 112 -49.83 -12.28 -30.27
C TRP A 112 -49.59 -11.52 -31.58
N LEU A 113 -49.58 -12.19 -32.75
CA LEU A 113 -49.42 -11.51 -34.05
C LEU A 113 -50.41 -10.37 -34.33
N PRO A 114 -51.67 -10.35 -33.84
CA PRO A 114 -52.56 -9.20 -33.97
C PRO A 114 -51.99 -7.91 -33.35
N LEU A 115 -51.08 -8.00 -32.38
CA LEU A 115 -50.42 -6.83 -31.78
C LEU A 115 -49.38 -6.19 -32.71
N ARG A 116 -48.94 -6.91 -33.75
CA ARG A 116 -47.94 -6.45 -34.71
C ARG A 116 -48.50 -6.20 -36.10
N PHE A 117 -49.46 -7.02 -36.53
CA PHE A 117 -50.04 -6.93 -37.87
C PHE A 117 -51.57 -6.85 -37.79
N ALA A 118 -52.14 -5.74 -38.25
CA ALA A 118 -53.58 -5.50 -38.28
C ALA A 118 -54.35 -6.50 -39.17
N ALA A 119 -53.66 -7.17 -40.10
CA ALA A 119 -54.22 -8.22 -40.95
C ALA A 119 -54.64 -9.47 -40.16
N TYR A 120 -54.08 -9.71 -38.97
CA TYR A 120 -54.55 -10.80 -38.11
C TYR A 120 -55.73 -10.37 -37.25
N ARG A 121 -56.66 -11.31 -37.09
CA ARG A 121 -57.77 -11.24 -36.14
C ARG A 121 -57.60 -12.36 -35.14
N GLY A 122 -57.61 -12.00 -33.87
CA GLY A 122 -57.48 -12.92 -32.75
C GLY A 122 -57.56 -12.14 -31.46
N TYR A 123 -58.08 -12.76 -30.41
CA TYR A 123 -58.19 -12.12 -29.12
C TYR A 123 -56.88 -12.33 -28.34
N VAL A 124 -56.31 -11.22 -27.86
CA VAL A 124 -55.12 -11.22 -27.02
C VAL A 124 -55.53 -10.72 -25.64
N ASP A 125 -55.53 -11.64 -24.68
CA ASP A 125 -55.69 -11.30 -23.27
C ASP A 125 -54.54 -10.44 -22.79
N PHE A 126 -54.83 -9.50 -21.90
CA PHE A 126 -53.83 -8.70 -21.21
C PHE A 126 -53.98 -8.84 -19.69
N VAL A 127 -52.86 -8.71 -19.01
CA VAL A 127 -52.77 -8.76 -17.55
C VAL A 127 -52.28 -7.41 -17.07
N ASN A 128 -52.99 -6.86 -16.08
CA ASN A 128 -52.54 -5.65 -15.40
C ASN A 128 -51.27 -5.97 -14.62
N ALA A 129 -50.19 -5.30 -15.00
CA ALA A 129 -48.86 -5.56 -14.53
C ALA A 129 -48.09 -4.33 -14.08
N THR A 130 -48.69 -3.58 -13.17
CA THR A 130 -48.12 -2.35 -12.58
C THR A 130 -46.65 -2.54 -12.19
N ASN A 131 -45.79 -1.64 -12.70
CA ASN A 131 -44.34 -1.62 -12.51
C ASN A 131 -43.56 -2.79 -13.13
N ALA A 132 -44.19 -3.65 -13.92
CA ALA A 132 -43.50 -4.67 -14.69
C ALA A 132 -43.28 -4.22 -16.15
N THR A 133 -42.16 -4.67 -16.72
CA THR A 133 -41.85 -4.48 -18.15
C THR A 133 -41.56 -5.84 -18.77
N ALA A 134 -42.33 -6.22 -19.79
CA ALA A 134 -42.11 -7.44 -20.55
C ALA A 134 -41.51 -7.11 -21.93
N VAL A 135 -40.35 -7.68 -22.22
CA VAL A 135 -39.67 -7.55 -23.51
C VAL A 135 -39.95 -8.82 -24.32
N THR A 136 -40.60 -8.68 -25.47
CA THR A 136 -41.02 -9.79 -26.33
C THR A 136 -40.61 -9.55 -27.79
N PRO A 137 -40.59 -10.58 -28.66
CA PRO A 137 -40.25 -10.39 -30.08
C PRO A 137 -41.20 -9.46 -30.87
N ILE A 138 -42.41 -9.20 -30.36
CA ILE A 138 -43.37 -8.28 -31.00
C ILE A 138 -43.31 -6.85 -30.43
N GLY A 139 -42.70 -6.64 -29.28
CA GLY A 139 -42.62 -5.33 -28.64
C GLY A 139 -42.29 -5.36 -27.15
N ILE A 140 -42.16 -4.15 -26.59
CA ILE A 140 -41.96 -3.92 -25.16
C ILE A 140 -43.29 -3.46 -24.57
N PHE A 141 -43.77 -4.18 -23.56
CA PHE A 141 -45.02 -3.89 -22.87
C PHE A 141 -44.73 -3.46 -21.43
N LYS A 142 -45.31 -2.35 -20.99
CA LYS A 142 -45.13 -1.79 -19.65
C LYS A 142 -46.50 -1.64 -19.00
N ASP A 143 -46.60 -2.02 -17.72
CA ASP A 143 -47.81 -1.93 -16.89
C ASP A 143 -49.02 -2.77 -17.36
N TYR A 144 -49.07 -3.16 -18.64
CA TYR A 144 -50.12 -3.96 -19.24
C TYR A 144 -49.49 -4.93 -20.24
N VAL A 145 -49.39 -6.20 -19.86
CA VAL A 145 -48.61 -7.20 -20.62
C VAL A 145 -49.54 -8.27 -21.19
N PRO A 146 -49.29 -8.79 -22.41
CA PRO A 146 -50.09 -9.88 -22.96
C PRO A 146 -50.10 -11.10 -22.03
N ALA A 147 -51.21 -11.82 -21.93
CA ALA A 147 -51.22 -13.08 -21.21
C ALA A 147 -50.42 -14.13 -22.00
N GLY A 148 -49.71 -14.99 -21.27
CA GLY A 148 -48.86 -16.00 -21.86
C GLY A 148 -47.71 -16.39 -20.94
N TRP A 149 -46.76 -17.12 -21.51
CA TRP A 149 -45.58 -17.58 -20.81
C TRP A 149 -44.41 -16.62 -21.00
N TYR A 150 -43.64 -16.44 -19.94
CA TYR A 150 -42.51 -15.52 -19.85
C TYR A 150 -41.32 -16.17 -19.17
N LEU A 151 -40.12 -15.68 -19.47
CA LEU A 151 -38.88 -16.00 -18.77
C LEU A 151 -38.35 -14.74 -18.11
N ASP A 152 -38.10 -14.82 -16.81
CA ASP A 152 -37.34 -13.80 -16.11
C ASP A 152 -35.85 -13.92 -16.50
N PRO A 153 -35.25 -12.90 -17.14
CA PRO A 153 -33.84 -12.92 -17.50
C PRO A 153 -32.89 -13.05 -16.30
N ALA A 154 -33.28 -12.55 -15.13
CA ALA A 154 -32.45 -12.53 -13.93
C ALA A 154 -32.44 -13.89 -13.24
N THR A 155 -33.61 -14.43 -12.90
CA THR A 155 -33.73 -15.70 -12.17
C THR A 155 -33.78 -16.94 -13.04
N LYS A 156 -33.97 -16.77 -14.37
CA LYS A 156 -34.21 -17.86 -15.34
C LYS A 156 -35.48 -18.67 -15.05
N THR A 157 -36.43 -18.10 -14.30
CA THR A 157 -37.69 -18.76 -14.00
C THR A 157 -38.70 -18.56 -15.14
N VAL A 158 -39.39 -19.64 -15.48
CA VAL A 158 -40.49 -19.64 -16.45
C VAL A 158 -41.80 -19.50 -15.71
N PHE A 159 -42.63 -18.55 -16.10
CA PHE A 159 -43.91 -18.30 -15.44
C PHE A 159 -45.00 -17.94 -16.46
N ARG A 160 -46.26 -18.19 -16.11
CA ARG A 160 -47.42 -17.88 -16.94
C ARG A 160 -48.27 -16.77 -16.32
N LEU A 161 -48.67 -15.78 -17.11
CA LEU A 161 -49.62 -14.76 -16.69
C LEU A 161 -51.04 -15.09 -17.19
N PRO A 162 -52.10 -14.89 -16.38
CA PRO A 162 -52.11 -14.27 -15.05
C PRO A 162 -51.82 -15.22 -13.87
N GLN A 163 -51.51 -16.50 -14.13
CA GLN A 163 -51.36 -17.53 -13.08
C GLN A 163 -50.24 -17.23 -12.07
N PHE A 164 -49.29 -16.36 -12.42
CA PHE A 164 -48.16 -15.97 -11.59
C PHE A 164 -48.24 -14.50 -11.17
N ASN A 165 -48.00 -14.22 -9.88
CA ASN A 165 -48.05 -12.86 -9.35
C ASN A 165 -46.74 -12.11 -9.62
N ILE A 166 -46.70 -11.37 -10.71
CA ILE A 166 -45.67 -10.41 -11.11
C ILE A 166 -45.15 -9.47 -10.01
N SER A 167 -45.98 -9.11 -9.02
CA SER A 167 -45.54 -8.22 -7.93
C SER A 167 -44.48 -8.90 -7.06
N LEU A 168 -44.56 -10.22 -6.95
CA LEU A 168 -43.57 -11.03 -6.24
C LEU A 168 -42.22 -11.04 -6.96
N LEU A 169 -42.20 -11.07 -8.31
CA LEU A 169 -40.96 -11.00 -9.09
C LEU A 169 -40.26 -9.66 -8.91
N ALA A 170 -41.02 -8.56 -8.99
CA ALA A 170 -40.48 -7.22 -8.76
C ALA A 170 -39.87 -7.08 -7.35
N GLU A 171 -40.50 -7.68 -6.34
CA GLU A 171 -39.97 -7.69 -4.98
C GLU A 171 -38.71 -8.56 -4.86
N ILE A 172 -38.67 -9.73 -5.50
CA ILE A 172 -37.48 -10.60 -5.56
C ILE A 172 -36.30 -9.86 -6.21
N ASP A 173 -36.53 -9.18 -7.33
CA ASP A 173 -35.50 -8.39 -8.02
C ASP A 173 -34.98 -7.25 -7.15
N ARG A 174 -35.88 -6.54 -6.47
CA ARG A 174 -35.52 -5.47 -5.53
C ARG A 174 -34.67 -6.00 -4.38
N LEU A 175 -35.07 -7.12 -3.78
CA LEU A 175 -34.33 -7.74 -2.68
C LEU A 175 -32.96 -8.25 -3.13
N ASN A 176 -32.87 -8.83 -4.34
CA ASN A 176 -31.61 -9.29 -4.91
C ASN A 176 -30.66 -8.11 -5.17
N ALA A 177 -31.15 -6.99 -5.70
CA ALA A 177 -30.37 -5.77 -5.88
C ALA A 177 -29.84 -5.23 -4.53
N ALA A 178 -30.69 -5.20 -3.49
CA ALA A 178 -30.29 -4.78 -2.15
C ALA A 178 -29.19 -5.69 -1.56
N LEU A 179 -29.29 -7.02 -1.74
CA LEU A 179 -28.27 -7.98 -1.30
C LEU A 179 -26.93 -7.74 -2.00
N GLN A 180 -26.93 -7.46 -3.31
CA GLN A 180 -25.69 -7.16 -4.03
C GLN A 180 -25.03 -5.87 -3.54
N GLN A 181 -25.83 -4.84 -3.25
CA GLN A 181 -25.31 -3.60 -2.68
C GLN A 181 -24.67 -3.83 -1.31
N LEU A 182 -25.34 -4.55 -0.42
CA LEU A 182 -24.82 -4.86 0.92
C LEU A 182 -23.51 -5.65 0.84
N LYS A 183 -23.41 -6.61 -0.08
CA LYS A 183 -22.17 -7.38 -0.32
C LYS A 183 -21.01 -6.47 -0.76
N ALA A 184 -21.27 -5.50 -1.63
CA ALA A 184 -20.27 -4.54 -2.08
C ALA A 184 -19.80 -3.63 -0.92
N GLU A 185 -20.71 -3.18 -0.05
CA GLU A 185 -20.37 -2.39 1.14
C GLU A 185 -19.51 -3.19 2.13
N MET A 186 -19.83 -4.47 2.37
CA MET A 186 -19.03 -5.34 3.22
C MET A 186 -17.61 -5.52 2.69
N GLN A 187 -17.43 -5.69 1.38
CA GLN A 187 -16.09 -5.79 0.76
C GLN A 187 -15.28 -4.51 0.92
N ARG A 188 -15.91 -3.33 0.74
CA ARG A 188 -15.25 -2.03 1.01
C ARG A 188 -14.85 -1.90 2.47
N GLY A 189 -15.72 -2.30 3.40
CA GLY A 189 -15.41 -2.34 4.82
C GLY A 189 -14.19 -3.22 5.14
N GLY A 190 -14.12 -4.42 4.56
CA GLY A 190 -12.98 -5.31 4.69
C GLY A 190 -11.66 -4.71 4.17
N ALA A 191 -11.71 -4.03 3.02
CA ALA A 191 -10.55 -3.32 2.47
C ALA A 191 -10.07 -2.19 3.40
N ASN A 192 -10.98 -1.38 3.94
CA ASN A 192 -10.64 -0.32 4.89
C ASN A 192 -10.02 -0.85 6.19
N ILE A 193 -10.51 -1.99 6.71
CA ILE A 193 -9.89 -2.66 7.87
C ILE A 193 -8.45 -3.05 7.55
N SER A 194 -8.19 -3.66 6.40
CA SER A 194 -6.83 -4.08 6.01
C SER A 194 -5.85 -2.89 5.88
N GLN A 195 -6.32 -1.76 5.32
CA GLN A 195 -5.53 -0.53 5.25
C GLN A 195 -5.24 0.03 6.64
N THR A 196 -6.24 0.05 7.52
CA THR A 196 -6.09 0.51 8.91
C THR A 196 -5.10 -0.36 9.68
N THR A 197 -5.17 -1.68 9.54
CA THR A 197 -4.21 -2.61 10.15
C THR A 197 -2.78 -2.35 9.68
N THR A 198 -2.60 -2.08 8.38
CA THR A 198 -1.28 -1.74 7.81
C THR A 198 -0.75 -0.43 8.39
N LEU A 199 -1.60 0.60 8.49
CA LEU A 199 -1.22 1.88 9.07
C LEU A 199 -0.85 1.76 10.55
N ILE A 200 -1.59 0.95 11.32
CA ILE A 200 -1.27 0.66 12.73
C ILE A 200 0.10 -0.02 12.84
N ALA A 201 0.41 -0.99 11.98
CA ALA A 201 1.71 -1.65 11.99
C ALA A 201 2.86 -0.68 11.66
N GLN A 202 2.65 0.22 10.69
CA GLN A 202 3.62 1.26 10.34
C GLN A 202 3.83 2.26 11.48
N LEU A 203 2.75 2.73 12.10
CA LEU A 203 2.81 3.62 13.26
C LEU A 203 3.53 2.97 14.43
N LYS A 204 3.27 1.69 14.70
CA LYS A 204 3.97 0.93 15.75
C LYS A 204 5.48 0.87 15.48
N ALA A 205 5.89 0.56 14.25
CA ALA A 205 7.29 0.55 13.86
C ALA A 205 7.96 1.93 14.00
N GLN A 206 7.25 3.01 13.67
CA GLN A 206 7.75 4.38 13.87
C GLN A 206 7.93 4.72 15.34
N VAL A 207 7.00 4.32 16.22
CA VAL A 207 7.11 4.51 17.66
C VAL A 207 8.34 3.79 18.21
N GLU A 208 8.54 2.52 17.85
CA GLU A 208 9.72 1.74 18.27
C GLU A 208 11.03 2.40 17.79
N ALA A 209 11.08 2.91 16.56
CA ALA A 209 12.23 3.63 16.03
C ALA A 209 12.52 4.91 16.82
N LEU A 210 11.50 5.71 17.12
CA LEU A 210 11.65 6.93 17.93
C LEU A 210 12.10 6.62 19.37
N GLU A 211 11.60 5.55 19.98
CA GLU A 211 12.05 5.11 21.30
C GLU A 211 13.54 4.73 21.31
N THR A 212 14.01 4.03 20.28
CA THR A 212 15.45 3.69 20.16
C THR A 212 16.32 4.94 19.99
N GLN A 213 15.89 5.91 19.17
CA GLN A 213 16.57 7.19 19.03
C GLN A 213 16.62 7.96 20.35
N ARG A 214 15.52 7.98 21.09
CA ARG A 214 15.44 8.63 22.40
C ARG A 214 16.47 8.05 23.37
N ARG A 215 16.57 6.72 23.47
CA ARG A 215 17.55 6.04 24.32
C ARG A 215 18.98 6.34 23.90
N ALA A 216 19.27 6.30 22.60
CA ALA A 216 20.60 6.66 22.09
C ALA A 216 20.99 8.11 22.45
N LEU A 217 20.03 9.04 22.39
CA LEU A 217 20.24 10.43 22.76
C LEU A 217 20.45 10.59 24.28
N GLU A 218 19.68 9.89 25.10
CA GLU A 218 19.86 9.85 26.56
C GLU A 218 21.26 9.35 26.95
N ASP A 219 21.75 8.29 26.29
CA ASP A 219 23.08 7.75 26.54
C ASP A 219 24.19 8.71 26.09
N ALA A 220 24.01 9.36 24.94
CA ALA A 220 24.93 10.40 24.46
C ALA A 220 25.02 11.60 25.42
N VAL A 221 23.89 12.00 26.02
CA VAL A 221 23.85 13.07 27.04
C VAL A 221 24.64 12.65 28.28
N LYS A 222 24.41 11.45 28.82
CA LYS A 222 25.18 10.93 29.97
C LYS A 222 26.68 10.87 29.68
N GLN A 223 27.06 10.44 28.48
CA GLN A 223 28.46 10.42 28.06
C GLN A 223 29.04 11.85 28.02
N ARG A 224 28.29 12.83 27.53
CA ARG A 224 28.73 14.24 27.54
C ARG A 224 28.85 14.79 28.96
N GLU A 225 27.92 14.48 29.85
CA GLU A 225 27.99 14.90 31.26
C GLU A 225 29.23 14.36 31.97
N THR A 226 29.58 13.09 31.75
CA THR A 226 30.80 12.50 32.32
C THR A 226 32.07 13.14 31.76
N VAL A 227 32.12 13.45 30.46
CA VAL A 227 33.24 14.20 29.85
C VAL A 227 33.36 15.61 30.43
N VAL A 228 32.23 16.31 30.60
CA VAL A 228 32.22 17.66 31.21
C VAL A 228 32.73 17.60 32.66
N ALA A 229 32.31 16.61 33.44
CA ALA A 229 32.79 16.41 34.81
C ALA A 229 34.31 16.15 34.85
N ALA A 230 34.82 15.29 33.97
CA ALA A 230 36.26 15.01 33.87
C ALA A 230 37.06 16.26 33.46
N LEU A 231 36.58 17.02 32.48
CA LEU A 231 37.22 18.27 32.04
C LEU A 231 37.25 19.32 33.17
N ASN A 232 36.16 19.44 33.93
CA ASN A 232 36.11 20.33 35.09
C ASN A 232 37.12 19.93 36.17
N ALA A 233 37.25 18.63 36.47
CA ALA A 233 38.24 18.14 37.42
C ALA A 233 39.68 18.44 36.94
N ASN A 234 39.99 18.19 35.67
CA ASN A 234 41.29 18.50 35.09
C ASN A 234 41.59 20.00 35.14
N LEU A 235 40.60 20.85 34.87
CA LEU A 235 40.75 22.30 34.93
C LEU A 235 41.00 22.80 36.37
N GLN A 236 40.37 22.17 37.38
CA GLN A 236 40.67 22.46 38.78
C GLN A 236 42.10 22.02 39.16
N ALA A 237 42.54 20.84 38.73
CA ALA A 237 43.90 20.36 38.96
C ALA A 237 44.94 21.28 38.33
N ALA A 238 44.77 21.67 37.06
CA ALA A 238 45.66 22.59 36.36
C ALA A 238 45.72 23.98 37.03
N ARG A 239 44.60 24.47 37.58
CA ARG A 239 44.57 25.72 38.38
C ARG A 239 45.41 25.58 39.66
N ALA A 240 45.24 24.48 40.38
CA ALA A 240 46.01 24.22 41.61
C ALA A 240 47.52 24.11 41.33
N GLU A 241 47.91 23.44 40.24
CA GLU A 241 49.30 23.39 39.79
C GLU A 241 49.84 24.78 39.43
N ASN A 242 49.06 25.62 38.72
CA ASN A 242 49.47 26.98 38.40
C ASN A 242 49.72 27.82 39.66
N ASP A 243 48.84 27.71 40.66
CA ASP A 243 49.00 28.41 41.93
C ASP A 243 50.22 27.91 42.71
N ALA A 244 50.49 26.60 42.70
CA ALA A 244 51.69 26.03 43.31
C ALA A 244 52.98 26.53 42.62
N LEU A 245 53.00 26.55 41.29
CA LEU A 245 54.12 27.08 40.50
C LEU A 245 54.34 28.57 40.76
N ARG A 246 53.27 29.36 40.89
CA ARG A 246 53.36 30.79 41.25
C ARG A 246 54.00 31.00 42.62
N ARG A 247 53.61 30.21 43.63
CA ARG A 247 54.24 30.27 44.96
C ARG A 247 55.72 29.94 44.91
N ARG A 248 56.08 28.85 44.20
CA ARG A 248 57.49 28.45 44.04
C ARG A 248 58.33 29.50 43.32
N LEU A 249 57.73 30.18 42.34
CA LEU A 249 58.39 31.27 41.62
C LEU A 249 58.63 32.49 42.54
N GLU A 250 57.70 32.78 43.45
CA GLU A 250 57.86 33.85 44.44
C GLU A 250 58.90 33.50 45.51
N GLU A 251 58.91 32.26 46.01
CA GLU A 251 59.94 31.76 46.92
C GLU A 251 61.35 31.87 46.29
N LEU A 252 61.51 31.41 45.05
CA LEU A 252 62.78 31.51 44.32
C LEU A 252 63.21 32.96 44.09
N ARG A 253 62.26 33.89 43.87
CA ARG A 253 62.58 35.32 43.78
C ARG A 253 63.12 35.87 45.10
N GLN A 254 62.46 35.56 46.21
CA GLN A 254 62.89 35.98 47.55
C GLN A 254 64.27 35.40 47.89
N GLU A 255 64.51 34.12 47.57
CA GLU A 255 65.82 33.49 47.74
C GLU A 255 66.89 34.18 46.89
N ASN A 256 66.58 34.51 45.63
CA ASN A 256 67.51 35.25 44.76
C ASN A 256 67.84 36.64 45.32
N GLU A 257 66.84 37.38 45.83
CA GLU A 257 67.05 38.67 46.48
C GLU A 257 67.89 38.54 47.75
N ALA A 258 67.66 37.52 48.57
CA ALA A 258 68.46 37.25 49.77
C ALA A 258 69.92 36.92 49.41
N LEU A 259 70.14 36.09 48.40
CA LEU A 259 71.47 35.78 47.87
C LEU A 259 72.17 37.02 47.30
N ARG A 260 71.44 37.89 46.58
CA ARG A 260 71.96 39.19 46.11
C ARG A 260 72.37 40.11 47.25
N LYS A 261 71.57 40.22 48.32
CA LYS A 261 71.96 40.98 49.52
C LYS A 261 73.20 40.40 50.17
N ARG A 262 73.24 39.08 50.36
CA ARG A 262 74.39 38.40 50.98
C ARG A 262 75.68 38.58 50.19
N THR A 263 75.61 38.52 48.87
CA THR A 263 76.78 38.79 47.99
C THR A 263 77.20 40.25 48.05
N ALA A 264 76.26 41.21 48.10
CA ALA A 264 76.58 42.62 48.29
C ALA A 264 77.23 42.91 49.66
N ASP A 265 76.73 42.28 50.73
CA ASP A 265 77.30 42.42 52.07
C ASP A 265 78.70 41.81 52.16
N LEU A 266 78.89 40.59 51.63
CA LEU A 266 80.21 39.96 51.53
C LEU A 266 81.17 40.84 50.73
N ASN A 267 80.73 41.42 49.62
CA ASN A 267 81.54 42.33 48.83
C ASN A 267 81.97 43.58 49.65
N LYS A 268 81.07 44.16 50.45
CA LYS A 268 81.43 45.26 51.36
C LYS A 268 82.43 44.81 52.43
N THR A 269 82.26 43.62 53.01
CA THR A 269 83.21 43.06 53.98
C THR A 269 84.58 42.87 53.35
N TYR A 270 84.67 42.29 52.15
CA TYR A 270 85.93 42.13 51.43
C TYR A 270 86.56 43.48 51.08
N LEU A 271 85.78 44.48 50.67
CA LEU A 271 86.31 45.84 50.41
C LEU A 271 86.85 46.50 51.70
N ALA A 272 86.17 46.32 52.82
CA ALA A 272 86.63 46.81 54.12
C ALA A 272 87.91 46.10 54.55
N GLU A 273 87.98 44.78 54.40
CA GLU A 273 89.17 43.97 54.70
C GLU A 273 90.35 44.35 53.80
N ILE A 274 90.12 44.57 52.50
CA ILE A 274 91.13 45.10 51.57
C ILE A 274 91.61 46.48 52.03
N SER A 275 90.71 47.39 52.40
CA SER A 275 91.10 48.73 52.87
C SER A 275 91.88 48.70 54.19
N GLN A 276 91.55 47.74 55.08
CA GLN A 276 92.26 47.54 56.34
C GLN A 276 93.66 46.97 56.09
N LEU A 277 93.77 45.99 55.20
CA LEU A 277 95.06 45.45 54.74
C LEU A 277 95.90 46.52 54.03
N GLU A 278 95.29 47.39 53.23
CA GLU A 278 95.98 48.54 52.62
C GLU A 278 96.48 49.53 53.68
N ALA A 279 95.68 49.83 54.70
CA ALA A 279 96.09 50.68 55.82
C ALA A 279 97.21 50.03 56.66
N GLU A 280 97.18 48.70 56.85
CA GLU A 280 98.23 47.93 57.50
C GLU A 280 99.51 47.87 56.66
N ILE A 281 99.41 47.75 55.33
CA ILE A 281 100.55 47.89 54.42
C ILE A 281 101.12 49.31 54.47
N GLN A 282 100.27 50.34 54.57
CA GLN A 282 100.74 51.72 54.72
C GLN A 282 101.39 51.97 56.08
N SER A 283 100.87 51.42 57.17
CA SER A 283 101.48 51.52 58.50
C SER A 283 102.79 50.73 58.59
N MET A 284 102.87 49.53 57.99
CA MET A 284 104.11 48.79 57.82
C MET A 284 105.11 49.53 56.91
N ARG A 285 104.65 50.23 55.87
CA ARG A 285 105.50 51.12 55.07
C ARG A 285 105.99 52.34 55.86
N LEU A 286 105.16 52.91 56.74
CA LEU A 286 105.55 54.01 57.62
C LEU A 286 106.55 53.53 58.69
N GLN A 287 106.37 52.33 59.23
CA GLN A 287 107.37 51.67 60.10
C GLN A 287 108.66 51.31 59.34
N ALA A 288 108.56 50.91 58.07
CA ALA A 288 109.73 50.67 57.20
C ALA A 288 110.38 51.96 56.65
N VAL A 289 109.75 53.13 56.83
CA VAL A 289 110.31 54.44 56.48
C VAL A 289 110.94 55.13 57.71
N GLU A 290 110.61 54.69 58.93
CA GLU A 290 111.30 55.09 60.17
C GLU A 290 112.42 54.16 60.65
N GLU A 291 112.58 52.96 60.06
CA GLU A 291 113.84 52.23 60.11
C GLU A 291 114.38 51.95 58.71
N HIS A 292 115.38 52.78 58.36
CA HIS A 292 116.43 52.39 57.45
C HIS A 292 116.94 50.97 57.77
N GLY A 293 116.69 50.04 56.86
CA GLY A 293 117.56 48.88 56.72
C GLY A 293 116.91 47.57 56.28
N GLY A 294 116.52 47.48 55.01
CA GLY A 294 116.80 46.27 54.25
C GLY A 294 115.68 45.23 54.07
N CYS A 295 115.40 44.99 52.78
CA CYS A 295 115.17 43.69 52.12
C CYS A 295 114.25 42.67 52.82
N PHE A 296 113.14 42.26 52.19
CA PHE A 296 113.01 40.88 51.68
C PHE A 296 111.71 40.71 50.87
N ASN A 297 111.85 39.89 49.83
CA ASN A 297 110.95 39.70 48.70
C ASN A 297 110.05 38.46 48.95
N TYR A 298 108.73 38.66 49.11
CA TYR A 298 107.75 37.57 49.34
C TYR A 298 107.10 37.01 48.06
N LEU A 299 107.77 37.13 46.91
CA LEU A 299 107.27 36.62 45.64
C LEU A 299 107.04 35.09 45.51
N PRO A 300 107.53 34.16 46.37
CA PRO A 300 107.27 32.73 46.13
C PRO A 300 106.03 32.16 46.85
N ILE A 301 105.40 32.89 47.78
CA ILE A 301 104.29 32.31 48.59
C ILE A 301 102.93 32.41 47.86
N LEU A 302 102.77 33.36 46.94
CA LEU A 302 101.53 33.56 46.18
C LEU A 302 101.28 32.49 45.09
N ALA A 303 102.30 31.76 44.65
CA ALA A 303 102.16 30.77 43.58
C ALA A 303 101.54 29.43 44.07
N ILE A 304 101.67 29.09 45.35
CA ILE A 304 101.20 27.80 45.88
C ILE A 304 99.71 27.84 46.26
N ALA A 305 99.17 29.01 46.61
CA ALA A 305 97.75 29.16 46.96
C ALA A 305 96.79 29.06 45.76
N LEU A 306 97.25 29.43 44.54
CA LEU A 306 96.42 29.41 43.33
C LEU A 306 96.20 28.00 42.77
N ALA A 307 97.11 27.05 43.01
CA ALA A 307 96.96 25.67 42.53
C ALA A 307 95.91 24.87 43.32
N GLY A 308 95.71 25.17 44.61
CA GLY A 308 94.72 24.50 45.45
C GLY A 308 93.26 24.83 45.12
N ALA A 309 92.99 26.06 44.67
CA ALA A 309 91.63 26.52 44.36
C ALA A 309 91.07 25.87 43.08
N VAL A 310 91.91 25.59 42.08
CA VAL A 310 91.47 25.01 40.80
C VAL A 310 91.14 23.51 40.93
N ALA A 311 91.83 22.78 41.82
CA ALA A 311 91.57 21.37 42.06
C ALA A 311 90.25 21.12 42.83
N PHE A 312 89.89 22.01 43.77
CA PHE A 312 88.66 21.89 44.55
C PHE A 312 87.39 22.16 43.72
N VAL A 313 87.47 23.08 42.76
CA VAL A 313 86.33 23.42 41.86
C VAL A 313 86.05 22.31 40.85
N MET A 314 87.06 21.59 40.37
CA MET A 314 86.85 20.46 39.45
C MET A 314 86.35 19.19 40.14
N TYR A 315 86.69 18.96 41.42
CA TYR A 315 86.21 17.80 42.17
C TYR A 315 84.71 17.89 42.48
N ARG A 316 84.20 19.09 42.79
CA ARG A 316 82.79 19.29 43.15
C ARG A 316 81.82 19.23 41.96
N ARG A 317 82.31 19.49 40.74
CA ARG A 317 81.48 19.47 39.52
C ARG A 317 81.18 18.06 38.99
N ARG A 318 81.80 17.03 39.57
CA ARG A 318 81.68 15.62 39.15
C ARG A 318 80.80 14.77 40.08
N SER A 319 80.24 15.35 41.15
CA SER A 319 79.40 14.66 42.12
C SER A 319 77.91 15.07 42.06
N GLU A 320 77.50 15.76 41.00
CA GLU A 320 76.11 16.18 40.76
C GLU A 320 75.57 15.71 39.38
N GLU A 321 76.22 14.70 38.77
CA GLU A 321 75.58 13.78 37.79
C GLU A 321 75.03 12.56 38.55
#